data_AF-A0A7S1N4D5-F1
#
_entry.id   AF-A0A7S1N4D5-F1
#
_cell.length_a   1.000
_cell.length_b   1.000
_cell.length_c   1.000
_cell.angle_alpha   90.00
_cell.angle_beta   90.00
_cell.angle_gamma   90.00
#
_symmetry.space_group_name_H-M   'P 1'
#
loop_
_entity.id
_entity.type
_entity.pdbx_description
1 polymer ?
#
loop_
_entity_poly.entity_id
_entity_poly.type
_entity_poly.pdbx_seq_one_letter_code
_entity_poly.pdbx_strand_id
1 'polypeptide(L)'
;TVYFNELAGAAANGHSAPVCIRADHWAGHTATTDCPEFFQKMGTEDQCRAAAAASGRRFEGIGAWPTEPSGCHIYVGPENGSEAVFLNTDLRGTANPHSAPLCL
;
A
#
# COMPACT_ATOMS: atom_id res chain seq x y z
N THR A 1 -6.49 -23.62 -16.04
CA THR A 1 -7.03 -23.95 -14.71
C THR A 1 -5.99 -23.64 -13.67
N VAL A 2 -6.39 -23.02 -12.56
CA VAL A 2 -5.50 -22.72 -11.42
C VAL A 2 -5.82 -23.71 -10.30
N TYR A 3 -4.80 -24.16 -9.58
CA TYR A 3 -4.90 -25.15 -8.51
C TYR A 3 -4.28 -24.58 -7.23
N PHE A 4 -4.93 -24.77 -6.08
CA PHE A 4 -4.41 -24.39 -4.77
C PHE A 4 -3.75 -25.61 -4.10
N ASN A 5 -2.55 -25.43 -3.56
CA ASN A 5 -1.79 -26.47 -2.86
C ASN A 5 -1.44 -25.97 -1.45
N GLU A 6 -1.92 -26.66 -0.43
CA GLU A 6 -1.76 -26.28 0.99
C GLU A 6 -0.51 -26.88 1.65
N LEU A 7 0.24 -27.75 0.96
CA LEU A 7 1.40 -28.41 1.52
C LEU A 7 2.58 -27.43 1.66
N ALA A 8 2.82 -26.97 2.88
CA ALA A 8 3.99 -26.16 3.21
C ALA A 8 5.29 -26.92 2.92
N GLY A 9 6.23 -26.27 2.20
CA GLY A 9 7.53 -26.85 1.89
C GLY A 9 7.51 -27.91 0.77
N ALA A 10 6.46 -27.95 -0.05
CA ALA A 10 6.41 -28.85 -1.21
C ALA A 10 7.59 -28.62 -2.18
N ALA A 11 8.13 -29.72 -2.72
CA ALA A 11 9.22 -29.67 -3.68
C ALA A 11 8.77 -29.12 -5.04
N ALA A 12 9.68 -28.41 -5.73
CA ALA A 12 9.45 -27.93 -7.08
C ALA A 12 9.26 -29.10 -8.06
N ASN A 13 8.39 -28.91 -9.04
CA ASN A 13 8.21 -29.85 -10.16
C ASN A 13 8.18 -29.08 -11.48
N GLY A 14 8.51 -29.74 -12.59
CA GLY A 14 8.60 -29.11 -13.92
C GLY A 14 7.25 -28.86 -14.61
N HIS A 15 6.12 -29.20 -13.99
CA HIS A 15 4.78 -29.12 -14.57
C HIS A 15 3.92 -28.01 -13.96
N SER A 16 4.39 -27.38 -12.88
CA SER A 16 3.67 -26.35 -12.15
C SER A 16 4.60 -25.19 -11.82
N ALA A 17 4.07 -23.97 -11.88
CA ALA A 17 4.73 -22.78 -11.37
C ALA A 17 3.82 -22.12 -10.33
N PRO A 18 4.38 -21.50 -9.26
CA PRO A 18 3.59 -20.70 -8.35
C PRO A 18 2.97 -19.52 -9.12
N VAL A 19 1.70 -19.24 -8.82
CA VAL A 19 1.08 -17.99 -9.25
C VAL A 19 1.47 -16.94 -8.22
N CYS A 20 2.38 -16.05 -8.61
CA CYS A 20 2.78 -14.92 -7.78
C CYS A 20 1.82 -13.75 -8.02
N ILE A 21 1.18 -13.24 -6.97
CA ILE A 21 0.65 -11.88 -6.98
C ILE A 21 1.86 -10.95 -7.01
N ARG A 22 1.96 -10.13 -8.06
CA ARG A 22 2.99 -9.10 -8.15
C ARG A 22 2.63 -8.06 -7.08
N ALA A 23 3.54 -7.79 -6.15
CA ALA A 23 3.40 -6.75 -5.12
C ALA A 23 3.55 -5.35 -5.78
N ASP A 24 2.75 -5.12 -6.80
CA ASP A 24 2.61 -3.82 -7.43
C ASP A 24 1.89 -2.98 -6.38
N HIS A 25 2.63 -2.12 -5.70
CA HIS A 25 2.12 -1.05 -4.84
C HIS A 25 0.88 -0.44 -5.52
N TRP A 26 -0.29 -0.69 -4.95
CA TRP A 26 -1.53 -0.12 -5.44
C TRP A 26 -1.85 1.12 -4.61
N ALA A 27 -1.97 2.27 -5.26
CA ALA A 27 -2.58 3.43 -4.65
C ALA A 27 -4.10 3.22 -4.66
N GLY A 28 -4.71 3.15 -3.47
CA GLY A 28 -6.16 3.11 -3.30
C GLY A 28 -6.84 4.33 -3.94
N HIS A 29 -8.18 4.34 -3.93
CA HIS A 29 -8.91 5.56 -4.28
C HIS A 29 -8.79 6.58 -3.14
N THR A 30 -8.85 7.87 -3.46
CA THR A 30 -8.95 8.89 -2.41
C THR A 30 -10.26 8.74 -1.63
N ALA A 31 -10.32 9.28 -0.43
CA ALA A 31 -11.46 9.16 0.48
C ALA A 31 -11.80 7.71 0.92
N THR A 32 -10.82 6.80 0.91
CA THR A 32 -10.94 5.49 1.55
C THR A 32 -9.91 5.33 2.66
N THR A 33 -10.24 4.54 3.68
CA THR A 33 -9.24 4.06 4.64
C THR A 33 -8.68 2.71 4.25
N ASP A 34 -9.38 1.94 3.43
CA ASP A 34 -9.13 0.51 3.27
C ASP A 34 -8.50 0.19 1.93
N CYS A 35 -7.68 -0.85 1.95
CA CYS A 35 -7.14 -1.46 0.76
C CYS A 35 -8.20 -2.34 0.08
N PRO A 36 -8.15 -2.48 -1.26
CA PRO A 36 -8.98 -3.43 -1.97
C PRO A 36 -8.80 -4.86 -1.45
N GLU A 37 -9.76 -5.73 -1.78
CA GLU A 37 -9.70 -7.16 -1.42
C GLU A 37 -8.35 -7.77 -1.82
N PHE A 38 -7.79 -8.59 -0.92
CA PHE A 38 -6.47 -9.24 -1.05
C PHE A 38 -5.23 -8.35 -0.90
N PHE A 39 -5.39 -7.03 -0.70
CA PHE A 39 -4.28 -6.14 -0.38
C PHE A 39 -4.28 -5.72 1.09
N GLN A 40 -3.10 -5.41 1.62
CA GLN A 40 -2.91 -4.95 2.99
C GLN A 40 -2.26 -3.58 3.03
N LYS A 41 -2.53 -2.83 4.11
CA LYS A 41 -1.88 -1.54 4.36
C LYS A 41 -0.39 -1.74 4.57
N MET A 42 0.40 -0.90 3.92
CA MET A 42 1.80 -0.73 4.28
C MET A 42 1.89 0.03 5.62
N GLY A 43 2.53 -0.56 6.61
CA GLY A 43 2.58 -0.05 7.99
C GLY A 43 3.97 0.40 8.45
N THR A 44 5.02 0.18 7.65
CA THR A 44 6.40 0.50 8.02
C THR A 44 6.98 1.60 7.13
N GLU A 45 7.97 2.32 7.67
CA GLU A 45 8.69 3.36 6.92
C GLU A 45 9.36 2.79 5.67
N ASP A 46 10.00 1.62 5.78
CA ASP A 46 10.67 0.96 4.66
C ASP A 46 9.68 0.64 3.52
N GLN A 47 8.48 0.17 3.88
CA GLN A 47 7.42 -0.08 2.89
C GLN A 47 6.99 1.21 2.20
N CYS A 48 6.79 2.31 2.94
CA CYS A 48 6.42 3.60 2.35
C CYS A 48 7.52 4.14 1.43
N ARG A 49 8.80 4.03 1.83
CA ARG A 49 9.95 4.49 1.04
C ARG A 49 10.08 3.70 -0.25
N ALA A 50 9.93 2.38 -0.19
CA ALA A 50 9.94 1.53 -1.37
C ALA A 50 8.79 1.88 -2.34
N ALA A 51 7.58 2.11 -1.80
CA ALA A 51 6.43 2.52 -2.60
C ALA A 51 6.56 3.92 -3.21
N ALA A 52 7.13 4.87 -2.47
CA ALA A 52 7.44 6.19 -3.00
C ALA A 52 8.40 6.08 -4.19
N ALA A 53 9.51 5.35 -4.03
CA ALA A 53 10.51 5.17 -5.07
C ALA A 53 9.93 4.50 -6.33
N ALA A 54 9.18 3.41 -6.16
CA ALA A 54 8.59 2.68 -7.29
C ALA A 54 7.49 3.47 -8.02
N SER A 55 6.80 4.36 -7.31
CA SER A 55 5.73 5.19 -7.87
C SER A 55 6.22 6.56 -8.36
N GLY A 56 7.53 6.82 -8.32
CA GLY A 56 8.13 8.09 -8.76
C GLY A 56 7.82 9.29 -7.85
N ARG A 57 7.42 9.02 -6.60
CA ARG A 57 7.06 10.04 -5.59
C ARG A 57 8.16 10.16 -4.55
N ARG A 58 8.15 11.28 -3.83
CA ARG A 58 9.00 11.47 -2.65
C ARG A 58 8.30 10.92 -1.40
N PHE A 59 9.09 10.32 -0.51
CA PHE A 59 8.65 10.06 0.85
C PHE A 59 8.93 11.31 1.68
N GLU A 60 7.89 11.87 2.29
CA GLU A 60 7.97 13.19 2.92
C GLU A 60 8.05 13.13 4.44
N GLY A 61 7.40 12.16 5.07
CA GLY A 61 7.47 12.07 6.52
C GLY A 61 6.58 11.03 7.18
N ILE A 62 6.70 11.01 8.50
CA ILE A 62 5.99 10.12 9.42
C ILE A 62 5.30 10.98 10.46
N GLY A 63 4.07 10.63 10.82
CA GLY A 63 3.33 11.32 11.87
C GLY A 63 2.08 10.56 12.28
N ALA A 64 1.37 11.11 13.26
CA ALA A 64 0.11 10.57 13.74
C ALA A 64 -0.99 11.58 13.43
N TRP A 65 -1.81 11.29 12.42
CA TRP A 65 -2.85 12.19 11.93
C TRP A 65 -4.21 11.49 11.93
N PRO A 66 -5.18 11.94 12.75
CA PRO A 66 -6.49 11.28 12.84
C PRO A 66 -7.32 11.45 11.56
N THR A 67 -7.00 12.44 10.73
CA THR A 67 -7.73 12.79 9.50
C THR A 67 -7.07 12.25 8.23
N GLU A 68 -6.10 11.34 8.36
CA GLU A 68 -5.42 10.70 7.23
C GLU A 68 -5.59 9.18 7.31
N PRO A 69 -5.55 8.44 6.17
CA PRO A 69 -5.57 6.99 6.20
C PRO A 69 -4.42 6.45 7.04
N SER A 70 -4.69 5.46 7.90
CA SER A 70 -3.63 4.79 8.66
C SER A 70 -2.67 4.01 7.74
N GLY A 71 -1.39 3.93 8.12
CA GLY A 71 -0.35 3.36 7.27
C GLY A 71 0.20 4.34 6.23
N CYS A 72 0.88 3.81 5.22
CA CYS A 72 1.37 4.60 4.10
C CYS A 72 0.19 5.15 3.29
N HIS A 73 0.25 6.42 2.91
CA HIS A 73 -0.72 7.03 2.03
C HIS A 73 -0.04 8.05 1.11
N ILE A 74 -0.63 8.25 -0.06
CA ILE A 74 -0.34 9.40 -0.91
C ILE A 74 -1.20 10.55 -0.42
N TYR A 75 -0.60 11.73 -0.24
CA TYR A 75 -1.30 13.00 -0.05
C TYR A 75 -1.13 13.84 -1.31
N VAL A 76 -2.23 14.38 -1.82
CA VAL A 76 -2.31 15.28 -2.97
C VAL A 76 -2.59 16.69 -2.47
N GLY A 77 -1.58 17.56 -2.50
CA GLY A 77 -1.69 18.94 -2.04
C GLY A 77 -2.82 19.69 -2.78
N PRO A 78 -3.82 20.24 -2.07
CA PRO A 78 -5.00 20.84 -2.71
C PRO A 78 -4.68 22.11 -3.52
N GLU A 79 -3.57 22.78 -3.23
CA GLU A 79 -3.19 24.04 -3.87
C GLU A 79 -2.48 23.86 -5.21
N ASN A 80 -1.66 22.81 -5.35
CA ASN A 80 -0.76 22.64 -6.49
C ASN A 80 -0.76 21.21 -7.07
N GLY A 81 -1.57 20.30 -6.52
CA GLY A 81 -1.62 18.90 -6.93
C GLY A 81 -0.33 18.13 -6.62
N SER A 82 0.55 18.66 -5.77
CA SER A 82 1.81 17.98 -5.44
C SER A 82 1.53 16.69 -4.67
N GLU A 83 2.14 15.61 -5.12
CA GLU A 83 1.93 14.30 -4.51
C GLU A 83 3.16 13.87 -3.71
N ALA A 84 2.92 13.38 -2.50
CA ALA A 84 3.96 12.83 -1.64
C ALA A 84 3.43 11.66 -0.83
N VAL A 85 4.34 10.77 -0.43
CA VAL A 85 4.03 9.62 0.41
C VAL A 85 4.36 9.94 1.86
N PHE A 86 3.44 9.62 2.76
CA PHE A 86 3.60 9.74 4.20
C PHE A 86 3.26 8.43 4.91
N LEU A 87 3.81 8.22 6.09
CA LEU A 87 3.39 7.16 7.02
C LEU A 87 2.55 7.76 8.14
N ASN A 88 1.27 7.39 8.21
CA ASN A 88 0.42 7.69 9.35
C ASN A 88 0.46 6.56 10.39
N THR A 89 0.92 6.86 11.59
CA THR A 89 1.02 5.92 12.71
C THR A 89 -0.22 5.90 13.61
N ASP A 90 -1.21 6.80 13.41
CA ASP A 90 -2.50 6.68 14.10
C ASP A 90 -3.32 5.57 13.44
N LEU A 91 -3.46 4.44 14.14
CA LEU A 91 -4.24 3.28 13.68
C LEU A 91 -5.72 3.59 13.48
N ARG A 92 -6.23 4.70 14.03
CA ARG A 92 -7.62 5.16 13.91
C ARG A 92 -7.78 6.23 12.82
N GLY A 93 -6.75 6.44 12.00
CA GLY A 93 -6.79 7.37 10.88
C GLY A 93 -8.01 7.15 9.97
N THR A 94 -8.60 8.25 9.50
CA THR A 94 -9.85 8.28 8.75
C THR A 94 -9.62 8.63 7.28
N ALA A 95 -10.65 8.47 6.45
CA ALA A 95 -10.59 8.80 5.04
C ALA A 95 -10.39 10.31 4.82
N ASN A 96 -9.57 10.68 3.84
CA ASN A 96 -9.34 12.05 3.44
C ASN A 96 -9.57 12.21 1.91
N PRO A 97 -10.28 13.23 1.44
CA PRO A 97 -10.50 13.45 0.01
C PRO A 97 -9.21 13.72 -0.80
N HIS A 98 -8.15 14.13 -0.13
CA HIS A 98 -6.83 14.41 -0.71
C HIS A 98 -5.83 13.28 -0.48
N SER A 99 -6.24 12.18 0.17
CA SER A 99 -5.32 11.10 0.47
C SER A 99 -5.85 9.74 0.07
N ALA A 100 -4.94 8.89 -0.38
CA ALA A 100 -5.22 7.53 -0.79
C ALA A 100 -4.28 6.55 -0.08
N PRO A 101 -4.78 5.47 0.53
CA PRO A 101 -3.92 4.47 1.16
C PRO A 101 -3.02 3.78 0.13
N LEU A 102 -1.79 3.46 0.52
CA LEU A 102 -0.88 2.62 -0.25
C LEU A 102 -0.93 1.17 0.25
N CYS A 103 -1.14 0.26 -0.69
CA CYS A 103 -1.49 -1.12 -0.43
C CYS A 103 -0.51 -2.09 -1.12
N LEU A 104 -0.25 -3.22 -0.47
CA LEU A 104 0.67 -4.29 -0.90
C LEU A 104 0.01 -5.66 -0.91
#